data_AF-A0A9D7H048-F1
#
_entry.id   AF-A0A9D7H048-F1
#
_cell.length_a   1.000
_cell.length_b   1.000
_cell.length_c   1.000
_cell.angle_alpha   90.00
_cell.angle_beta   90.00
_cell.angle_gamma   90.00
#
_symmetry.space_group_name_H-M   'P 1'
#
loop_
_entity.id
_entity.type
_entity.pdbx_description
1 polymer ?
#
loop_
_entity_poly.entity_id
_entity_poly.type
_entity_poly.pdbx_seq_one_letter_code
_entity_poly.pdbx_strand_id
1 'polypeptide(L)'
;MVVGNLKRSYVRRALALFAALLLVIACGGDDTPAPQVAPTPTGARIAFPPVEKSVGSEGGTLELQDGTTLEIPPGALGASTAIKATLVRYEKTDGTQLRYYYLEPEGLRFTVPAKLRTKVPQERLEAAQVTMQVHSTLHEAKTDNSEISKLQLAKLAEEPPVRSGELAYAVPHFTFYLLAIAVDSPMYLVTDIPAKYLLPGDLLFVLTTIGGGPNWQPGHVGLFTGGRGAACSPGFVDEVVEATAPAVRKHFLEDVETQELDPETNTMITVKKQGTKTGDAHFYLGAKRPSGGLDAQQRLAMATGARALIGRPYLEVGGPLTLYSSFSCVGFTEFLLDAVGKGAIDKKQELIASVPLEQFRNTEYVREITMNPNDRLTMPFYGTVVHPAGTTAFEFTGRYCSGMPCCDGPVCNDYTIEADPATLPPGATFKVKSHGKWELDYLAQPQDAGKTFTIDLTMTSNASLRSSFWGRSDLGILTIKDKFTIKVEPCPTPPDGGGVQLGFSVAPIQAIFTQQLFTTDYSAQITNPTGQSVVTTWSGPDCATWAPQGPSAPINDANANVKMTWAHPHPPCDATTQHADRTIKLEVSGPGGIVECTYPGAESGAGPACTTKK
;
A
#
# COMPACT_ATOMS: atom_id res chain seq x y z
N MET A 1 -35.85 11.42 -15.80
CA MET A 1 -34.78 12.37 -16.19
C MET A 1 -34.47 13.33 -15.03
N VAL A 2 -34.05 12.82 -13.86
CA VAL A 2 -33.75 13.64 -12.64
C VAL A 2 -32.52 13.12 -11.87
N VAL A 3 -31.91 11.99 -12.27
CA VAL A 3 -30.78 11.36 -11.55
C VAL A 3 -29.41 11.97 -11.92
N GLY A 4 -29.34 12.85 -12.93
CA GLY A 4 -28.09 13.42 -13.45
C GLY A 4 -27.48 14.59 -12.65
N ASN A 5 -28.30 15.33 -11.88
CA ASN A 5 -27.83 16.57 -11.23
C ASN A 5 -27.25 16.37 -9.83
N LEU A 6 -27.62 15.30 -9.11
CA LEU A 6 -27.08 14.99 -7.78
C LEU A 6 -25.61 14.53 -7.82
N LYS A 7 -25.18 13.81 -8.87
CA LYS A 7 -23.79 13.34 -9.02
C LYS A 7 -22.79 14.49 -9.26
N ARG A 8 -23.19 15.55 -9.98
CA ARG A 8 -22.31 16.72 -10.25
C ARG A 8 -22.05 17.57 -9.01
N SER A 9 -22.99 17.63 -8.06
CA SER A 9 -22.85 18.37 -6.81
C SER A 9 -21.80 17.75 -5.87
N TYR A 10 -21.77 16.42 -5.77
CA TYR A 10 -20.82 15.71 -4.91
C TYR A 10 -19.38 15.81 -5.42
N VAL A 11 -19.17 15.69 -6.73
CA VAL A 11 -17.84 15.81 -7.35
C VAL A 11 -17.26 17.22 -7.16
N ARG A 12 -18.07 18.28 -7.33
CA ARG A 12 -17.61 19.66 -7.09
C ARG A 12 -17.26 19.93 -5.64
N ARG A 13 -17.95 19.31 -4.68
CA ARG A 13 -17.65 19.46 -3.24
C ARG A 13 -16.37 18.72 -2.84
N ALA A 14 -16.12 17.52 -3.37
CA ALA A 14 -14.88 16.79 -3.14
C ALA A 14 -13.67 17.52 -3.74
N LEU A 15 -13.78 18.02 -4.97
CA LEU A 15 -12.73 18.80 -5.62
C LEU A 15 -12.45 20.12 -4.87
N ALA A 16 -13.50 20.79 -4.39
CA ALA A 16 -13.36 22.02 -3.59
C ALA A 16 -12.75 21.75 -2.21
N LEU A 17 -13.07 20.62 -1.55
CA LEU A 17 -12.43 20.24 -0.28
C LEU A 17 -10.94 19.92 -0.48
N PHE A 18 -10.58 19.21 -1.55
CA PHE A 18 -9.20 18.84 -1.83
C PHE A 18 -8.37 20.07 -2.27
N ALA A 19 -8.94 20.94 -3.11
CA ALA A 19 -8.31 22.21 -3.50
C ALA A 19 -8.20 23.19 -2.32
N ALA A 20 -9.20 23.24 -1.43
CA ALA A 20 -9.14 24.05 -0.20
C ALA A 20 -8.10 23.51 0.79
N LEU A 21 -7.95 22.18 0.90
CA LEU A 21 -6.91 21.55 1.72
C LEU A 21 -5.50 21.87 1.19
N LEU A 22 -5.32 21.90 -0.14
CA LEU A 22 -4.06 22.30 -0.78
C LEU A 22 -3.77 23.82 -0.64
N LEU A 23 -4.80 24.66 -0.62
CA LEU A 23 -4.65 26.12 -0.49
C LEU A 23 -4.36 26.60 0.94
N VAL A 24 -4.71 25.83 1.97
CA VAL A 24 -4.44 26.20 3.39
C VAL A 24 -3.01 25.84 3.81
N ILE A 25 -2.30 24.98 3.08
CA ILE A 25 -0.94 24.51 3.43
C ILE A 25 0.16 25.37 2.74
N ALA A 26 -0.21 26.22 1.79
CA ALA A 26 0.72 27.04 1.02
C ALA A 26 0.88 28.47 1.58
N CYS A 27 1.48 28.63 2.77
CA CYS A 27 2.01 29.92 3.25
C CYS A 27 3.14 29.71 4.27
N GLY A 28 4.40 29.82 3.83
CA GLY A 28 5.55 30.15 4.69
C GLY A 28 6.67 29.10 4.77
N GLY A 29 7.64 29.17 3.85
CA GLY A 29 8.93 28.50 3.99
C GLY A 29 9.86 28.88 2.84
N ASP A 30 10.99 29.53 3.13
CA ASP A 30 11.96 30.02 2.14
C ASP A 30 12.53 28.90 1.25
N ASP A 31 12.40 29.08 -0.06
CA ASP A 31 12.76 28.14 -1.11
C ASP A 31 14.28 28.04 -1.32
N THR A 32 14.91 27.00 -0.79
CA THR A 32 16.09 26.42 -1.44
C THR A 32 15.65 25.13 -2.14
N PRO A 33 15.49 25.11 -3.48
CA PRO A 33 15.09 23.91 -4.17
C PRO A 33 16.14 22.82 -3.95
N ALA A 34 15.72 21.72 -3.31
CA ALA A 34 16.55 20.53 -3.20
C ALA A 34 17.01 20.10 -4.61
N PRO A 35 18.25 19.61 -4.78
CA PRO A 35 18.73 19.15 -6.07
C PRO A 35 17.76 18.10 -6.63
N GLN A 36 17.15 18.40 -7.78
CA GLN A 36 16.35 17.44 -8.52
C GLN A 36 17.25 16.28 -8.92
N VAL A 37 17.12 15.16 -8.21
CA VAL A 37 17.62 13.87 -8.71
C VAL A 37 16.79 13.57 -9.96
N ALA A 38 17.45 13.53 -11.11
CA ALA A 38 16.80 13.20 -12.37
C ALA A 38 16.09 11.84 -12.20
N PRO A 39 14.81 11.71 -12.58
CA PRO A 39 14.10 10.45 -12.45
C PRO A 39 14.87 9.34 -13.19
N THR A 40 15.00 8.19 -12.53
CA THR A 40 15.50 6.96 -13.14
C THR A 40 14.78 6.73 -14.46
N PRO A 41 15.47 6.42 -15.58
CA PRO A 41 14.83 6.36 -16.89
C PRO A 41 13.69 5.33 -16.87
N THR A 42 12.45 5.80 -16.85
CA THR A 42 11.28 4.99 -17.24
C THR A 42 11.55 4.52 -18.65
N GLY A 43 11.50 3.20 -18.87
CA GLY A 43 11.72 2.58 -20.16
C GLY A 43 10.96 3.27 -21.31
N ALA A 44 11.50 3.21 -22.53
CA ALA A 44 10.90 3.88 -23.67
C ALA A 44 9.52 3.26 -23.97
N ARG A 45 8.47 4.08 -23.87
CA ARG A 45 7.12 3.73 -24.34
C ARG A 45 7.05 3.92 -25.85
N ILE A 46 6.81 2.84 -26.58
CA ILE A 46 6.70 2.83 -28.03
C ILE A 46 5.26 2.44 -28.38
N ALA A 47 4.46 3.42 -28.78
CA ALA A 47 3.09 3.18 -29.26
C ALA A 47 3.12 3.07 -30.78
N PHE A 48 2.59 1.97 -31.32
CA PHE A 48 2.52 1.74 -32.76
C PHE A 48 1.14 2.17 -33.28
N PRO A 49 1.05 2.70 -34.51
CA PRO A 49 -0.23 2.90 -35.18
C PRO A 49 -1.08 1.62 -35.18
N PRO A 50 -2.41 1.72 -34.98
CA PRO A 50 -3.29 0.57 -35.04
C PRO A 50 -3.29 -0.05 -36.45
N VAL A 51 -3.45 -1.37 -36.52
CA VAL A 51 -3.64 -2.12 -37.77
C VAL A 51 -5.10 -2.49 -37.88
N GLU A 52 -5.74 -2.13 -38.98
CA GLU A 52 -7.17 -2.35 -39.23
C GLU A 52 -7.39 -3.22 -40.48
N LYS A 53 -8.30 -4.20 -40.40
CA LYS A 53 -8.66 -5.08 -41.53
C LYS A 53 -10.09 -5.60 -41.39
N SER A 54 -10.82 -5.67 -42.50
CA SER A 54 -12.11 -6.40 -42.54
C SER A 54 -11.83 -7.89 -42.74
N VAL A 55 -12.36 -8.75 -41.86
CA VAL A 55 -12.15 -10.21 -41.90
C VAL A 55 -13.51 -10.92 -41.93
N GLY A 56 -13.74 -11.76 -42.94
CA GLY A 56 -14.96 -12.54 -43.10
C GLY A 56 -14.86 -13.98 -42.61
N SER A 57 -15.78 -14.81 -43.09
CA SER A 57 -15.85 -16.24 -42.76
C SER A 57 -14.69 -17.05 -43.31
N GLU A 58 -14.01 -16.56 -44.33
CA GLU A 58 -12.77 -17.11 -44.88
C GLU A 58 -11.58 -16.99 -43.93
N GLY A 59 -11.72 -16.22 -42.84
CA GLY A 59 -10.63 -15.92 -41.90
C GLY A 59 -9.66 -14.89 -42.46
N GLY A 60 -8.54 -14.69 -41.77
CA GLY A 60 -7.52 -13.75 -42.20
C GLY A 60 -6.45 -13.50 -41.16
N THR A 61 -5.36 -12.88 -41.61
CA THR A 61 -4.23 -12.51 -40.74
C THR A 61 -4.09 -11.00 -40.70
N LEU A 62 -3.87 -10.46 -39.50
CA LEU A 62 -3.37 -9.11 -39.27
C LEU A 62 -1.93 -9.21 -38.78
N GLU A 63 -1.02 -8.45 -39.38
CA GLU A 63 0.39 -8.37 -38.96
C GLU A 63 0.64 -7.02 -38.30
N LEU A 64 1.15 -7.05 -37.07
CA LEU A 64 1.51 -5.87 -36.29
C LEU A 64 2.96 -5.47 -36.58
N GLN A 65 3.34 -4.23 -36.25
CA GLN A 65 4.63 -3.66 -36.61
C GLN A 65 5.85 -4.33 -35.94
N ASP A 66 5.65 -5.13 -34.89
CA ASP A 66 6.71 -5.93 -34.26
C ASP A 66 6.83 -7.36 -34.84
N GLY A 67 6.09 -7.65 -35.91
CA GLY A 67 6.00 -8.99 -36.51
C GLY A 67 5.10 -9.96 -35.75
N THR A 68 4.41 -9.50 -34.70
CA THR A 68 3.31 -10.28 -34.10
C THR A 68 2.19 -10.42 -35.11
N THR A 69 1.58 -11.59 -35.22
CA THR A 69 0.41 -11.83 -36.07
C THR A 69 -0.80 -12.23 -35.26
N LEU A 70 -1.98 -11.75 -35.67
CA LEU A 70 -3.28 -12.23 -35.23
C LEU A 70 -3.89 -13.04 -36.37
N GLU A 71 -3.91 -14.35 -36.23
CA GLU A 71 -4.46 -15.31 -37.19
C GLU A 71 -5.88 -15.68 -36.80
N ILE A 72 -6.86 -15.30 -37.62
CA ILE A 72 -8.26 -15.64 -37.44
C ILE A 72 -8.57 -16.78 -38.41
N PRO A 73 -8.84 -18.00 -37.91
CA PRO A 73 -9.03 -19.14 -38.79
C PRO A 73 -10.37 -19.04 -39.56
N PRO A 74 -10.50 -19.75 -40.70
CA PRO A 74 -11.78 -19.87 -41.39
C PRO A 74 -12.89 -20.37 -40.45
N GLY A 75 -14.09 -19.82 -40.58
CA GLY A 75 -15.26 -20.14 -39.75
C GLY A 75 -15.24 -19.52 -38.35
N ALA A 76 -14.19 -18.79 -37.96
CA ALA A 76 -14.14 -18.11 -36.66
C ALA A 76 -15.18 -16.98 -36.56
N LEU A 77 -15.50 -16.32 -37.68
CA LEU A 77 -16.47 -15.24 -37.80
C LEU A 77 -17.59 -15.63 -38.77
N GLY A 78 -18.83 -15.24 -38.44
CA GLY A 78 -20.00 -15.49 -39.29
C GLY A 78 -20.23 -14.42 -40.36
N ALA A 79 -19.58 -13.27 -40.27
CA ALA A 79 -19.74 -12.14 -41.19
C ALA A 79 -18.45 -11.30 -41.27
N SER A 80 -18.31 -10.52 -42.34
CA SER A 80 -17.21 -9.55 -42.47
C SER A 80 -17.26 -8.54 -41.33
N THR A 81 -16.20 -8.50 -40.53
CA THR A 81 -16.09 -7.68 -39.34
C THR A 81 -14.86 -6.80 -39.45
N ALA A 82 -14.99 -5.51 -39.17
CA ALA A 82 -13.85 -4.62 -39.04
C ALA A 82 -13.10 -4.94 -37.75
N ILE A 83 -11.83 -5.31 -37.88
CA ILE A 83 -10.96 -5.74 -36.79
C ILE A 83 -9.82 -4.74 -36.68
N LYS A 84 -9.52 -4.34 -35.45
CA LYS A 84 -8.42 -3.42 -35.15
C LYS A 84 -7.55 -4.02 -34.04
N ALA A 85 -6.24 -4.01 -34.28
CA ALA A 85 -5.24 -4.43 -33.31
C ALA A 85 -4.27 -3.27 -33.04
N THR A 86 -4.10 -2.91 -31.77
CA THR A 86 -3.15 -1.89 -31.34
C THR A 86 -2.07 -2.52 -30.47
N LEU A 87 -0.81 -2.18 -30.74
CA LEU A 87 0.34 -2.58 -29.93
C LEU A 87 0.94 -1.39 -29.21
N VAL A 88 1.19 -1.55 -27.91
CA VAL A 88 2.04 -0.66 -27.13
C VAL A 88 3.16 -1.48 -26.51
N ARG A 89 4.41 -1.05 -26.69
CA ARG A 89 5.59 -1.67 -26.09
C ARG A 89 6.21 -0.75 -25.04
N TYR A 90 6.75 -1.36 -24.00
CA TYR A 90 7.61 -0.71 -23.03
C TYR A 90 8.89 -1.53 -22.92
N GLU A 91 10.02 -0.86 -23.06
CA GLU A 91 11.34 -1.48 -22.95
C GLU A 91 12.13 -0.79 -21.86
N LYS A 92 12.46 -1.54 -20.80
CA LYS A 92 13.28 -1.02 -19.71
C LYS A 92 14.76 -1.28 -19.96
N THR A 93 15.61 -0.51 -19.29
CA THR A 93 17.07 -0.61 -19.39
C THR A 93 17.62 -1.93 -18.85
N ASP A 94 16.87 -2.63 -17.98
CA ASP A 94 17.20 -3.95 -17.46
C ASP A 94 16.89 -5.11 -18.44
N GLY A 95 16.36 -4.80 -19.63
CA GLY A 95 15.98 -5.78 -20.65
C GLY A 95 14.56 -6.33 -20.52
N THR A 96 13.80 -5.91 -19.50
CA THR A 96 12.35 -6.16 -19.40
C THR A 96 11.63 -5.60 -20.63
N GLN A 97 10.68 -6.37 -21.15
CA GLN A 97 9.73 -5.88 -22.15
C GLN A 97 8.30 -6.17 -21.70
N LEU A 98 7.43 -5.16 -21.81
CA LEU A 98 5.98 -5.32 -21.69
C LEU A 98 5.35 -5.01 -23.05
N ARG A 99 4.50 -5.90 -23.55
CA ARG A 99 3.75 -5.68 -24.80
C ARG A 99 2.26 -5.80 -24.51
N TYR A 100 1.55 -4.75 -24.86
CA TYR A 100 0.11 -4.63 -24.67
C TYR A 100 -0.57 -4.74 -26.03
N TYR A 101 -1.44 -5.72 -26.18
CA TYR A 101 -2.24 -5.94 -27.38
C TYR A 101 -3.71 -5.62 -27.07
N TYR A 102 -4.23 -4.59 -27.73
CA TYR A 102 -5.64 -4.21 -27.65
C TYR A 102 -6.34 -4.68 -28.91
N LEU A 103 -7.30 -5.58 -28.76
CA LEU A 103 -8.06 -6.14 -29.87
C LEU A 103 -9.49 -5.60 -29.83
N GLU A 104 -9.93 -4.98 -30.93
CA GLU A 104 -11.24 -4.37 -31.07
C GLU A 104 -12.01 -5.00 -32.25
N PRO A 105 -13.35 -5.10 -32.17
CA PRO A 105 -14.20 -4.62 -31.07
C PRO A 105 -14.13 -5.50 -29.80
N GLU A 106 -14.06 -4.86 -28.63
CA GLU A 106 -13.99 -5.55 -27.34
C GLU A 106 -15.21 -6.48 -27.15
N GLY A 107 -14.95 -7.70 -26.67
CA GLY A 107 -15.98 -8.70 -26.40
C GLY A 107 -16.41 -9.54 -27.60
N LEU A 108 -15.88 -9.31 -28.81
CA LEU A 108 -16.13 -10.16 -29.97
C LEU A 108 -15.66 -11.59 -29.69
N ARG A 109 -16.56 -12.56 -29.68
CA ARG A 109 -16.27 -13.99 -29.46
C ARG A 109 -16.10 -14.72 -30.78
N PHE A 110 -15.10 -15.59 -30.85
CA PHE A 110 -14.90 -16.45 -32.01
C PHE A 110 -15.53 -17.83 -31.82
N THR A 111 -16.08 -18.39 -32.91
CA THR A 111 -16.52 -19.80 -32.93
C THR A 111 -15.33 -20.76 -32.89
N VAL A 112 -14.23 -20.36 -33.51
CA VAL A 112 -12.93 -21.04 -33.50
C VAL A 112 -11.90 -20.03 -33.00
N PRO A 113 -11.21 -20.26 -31.87
CA PRO A 113 -10.26 -19.29 -31.32
C PRO A 113 -9.23 -18.83 -32.34
N ALA A 114 -8.99 -17.53 -32.40
CA ALA A 114 -7.89 -16.95 -33.15
C ALA A 114 -6.54 -17.28 -32.45
N LYS A 115 -5.43 -17.03 -33.13
CA LYS A 115 -4.08 -17.22 -32.58
C LYS A 115 -3.32 -15.90 -32.62
N LEU A 116 -2.74 -15.50 -31.49
CA LEU A 116 -1.79 -14.40 -31.41
C LEU A 116 -0.38 -14.98 -31.38
N ARG A 117 0.34 -14.88 -32.50
CA ARG A 117 1.72 -15.35 -32.61
C ARG A 117 2.69 -14.21 -32.39
N THR A 118 3.64 -14.38 -31.49
CA THR A 118 4.63 -13.35 -31.18
C THR A 118 6.01 -13.96 -31.02
N LYS A 119 7.03 -13.20 -31.43
CA LYS A 119 8.42 -13.57 -31.26
C LYS A 119 8.98 -13.02 -29.97
N VAL A 120 9.63 -13.87 -29.22
CA VAL A 120 10.35 -13.55 -28.00
C VAL A 120 11.79 -14.08 -28.12
N PRO A 121 12.77 -13.42 -27.50
CA PRO A 121 14.14 -13.91 -27.56
C PRO A 121 14.23 -15.32 -26.95
N GLN A 122 14.89 -16.24 -27.66
CA GLN A 122 14.96 -17.66 -27.29
C GLN A 122 15.54 -17.85 -25.89
N GLU A 123 16.55 -17.07 -25.53
CA GLU A 123 17.17 -17.08 -24.20
C GLU A 123 16.19 -16.71 -23.08
N ARG A 124 15.15 -15.91 -23.36
CA ARG A 124 14.12 -15.55 -22.39
C ARG A 124 13.06 -16.63 -22.23
N LEU A 125 12.78 -17.38 -23.30
CA LEU A 125 11.95 -18.59 -23.22
C LEU A 125 12.63 -19.67 -22.39
N GLU A 126 13.91 -19.91 -22.65
CA GLU A 126 14.72 -20.92 -21.95
C GLU A 126 14.90 -20.59 -20.47
N ALA A 127 14.90 -19.31 -20.12
CA ALA A 127 14.90 -18.84 -18.73
C ALA A 127 13.49 -18.80 -18.10
N ALA A 128 12.45 -19.23 -18.82
CA ALA A 128 11.05 -19.16 -18.40
C ALA A 128 10.61 -17.75 -17.94
N GLN A 129 11.13 -16.68 -18.56
CA GLN A 129 10.81 -15.31 -18.16
C GLN A 129 9.69 -14.69 -19.00
N VAL A 130 8.76 -15.50 -19.50
CA VAL A 130 7.69 -15.04 -20.40
C VAL A 130 6.33 -15.43 -19.85
N THR A 131 5.43 -14.46 -19.74
CA THR A 131 4.05 -14.69 -19.29
C THR A 131 3.11 -13.83 -20.12
N MET A 132 2.04 -14.43 -20.63
CA MET A 132 0.95 -13.70 -21.26
C MET A 132 -0.28 -13.77 -20.38
N GLN A 133 -0.85 -12.62 -20.11
CA GLN A 133 -2.10 -12.46 -19.39
C GLN A 133 -3.16 -11.87 -20.29
N VAL A 134 -4.40 -12.17 -19.96
CA VAL A 134 -5.58 -11.66 -20.64
C VAL A 134 -6.53 -11.10 -19.59
N HIS A 135 -6.90 -9.84 -19.74
CA HIS A 135 -7.97 -9.22 -18.96
C HIS A 135 -9.19 -9.14 -19.86
N SER A 136 -10.36 -9.59 -19.38
CA SER A 136 -11.59 -9.55 -20.17
C SER A 136 -12.82 -9.34 -19.32
N THR A 137 -13.73 -8.49 -19.77
CA THR A 137 -15.08 -8.35 -19.19
C THR A 137 -15.92 -9.62 -19.31
N LEU A 138 -15.52 -10.56 -20.17
CA LEU A 138 -16.19 -11.86 -20.36
C LEU A 138 -15.68 -12.95 -19.40
N HIS A 139 -14.58 -12.72 -18.69
CA HIS A 139 -14.11 -13.63 -17.66
C HIS A 139 -14.96 -13.49 -16.40
N GLU A 140 -15.22 -14.62 -15.74
CA GLU A 140 -15.71 -14.60 -14.37
C GLU A 140 -14.67 -13.93 -13.48
N ALA A 141 -15.12 -13.00 -12.64
CA ALA A 141 -14.26 -12.36 -11.67
C ALA A 141 -13.79 -13.41 -10.65
N LYS A 142 -12.48 -13.58 -10.54
CA LYS A 142 -11.87 -14.43 -9.52
C LYS A 142 -11.61 -13.58 -8.28
N THR A 143 -12.12 -14.06 -7.14
CA THR A 143 -11.73 -13.51 -5.84
C THR A 143 -10.63 -14.40 -5.29
N ASP A 144 -9.48 -13.81 -5.02
CA ASP A 144 -8.33 -14.53 -4.52
C ASP A 144 -7.53 -13.60 -3.62
N ASN A 145 -7.39 -14.00 -2.36
CA ASN A 145 -6.55 -13.35 -1.36
C ASN A 145 -6.73 -11.83 -1.33
N SER A 146 -7.95 -11.40 -1.00
CA SER A 146 -8.43 -10.00 -0.91
C SER A 146 -8.59 -9.20 -2.20
N GLU A 147 -8.21 -9.76 -3.35
CA GLU A 147 -8.32 -9.10 -4.65
C GLU A 147 -9.44 -9.71 -5.50
N ILE A 148 -10.07 -8.86 -6.33
CA ILE A 148 -11.01 -9.30 -7.36
C ILE A 148 -10.44 -8.91 -8.71
N SER A 149 -10.20 -9.92 -9.55
CA SER A 149 -9.58 -9.72 -10.86
C SER A 149 -10.24 -10.55 -11.95
N LYS A 150 -10.26 -9.99 -13.16
CA LYS A 150 -10.61 -10.70 -14.40
C LYS A 150 -9.37 -11.02 -15.24
N LEU A 151 -8.18 -10.78 -14.71
CA LEU A 151 -6.95 -11.29 -15.31
C LEU A 151 -6.91 -12.81 -15.21
N GLN A 152 -6.53 -13.43 -16.32
CA GLN A 152 -6.23 -14.85 -16.41
C GLN A 152 -4.94 -15.03 -17.22
N LEU A 153 -4.30 -16.19 -17.07
CA LEU A 153 -3.23 -16.58 -17.98
C LEU A 153 -3.80 -16.89 -19.36
N ALA A 154 -3.15 -16.37 -20.40
CA ALA A 154 -3.51 -16.73 -21.75
C ALA A 154 -3.04 -18.15 -22.04
N LYS A 155 -3.95 -18.98 -22.56
CA LYS A 155 -3.65 -20.36 -22.93
C LYS A 155 -2.77 -20.38 -24.18
N LEU A 156 -1.71 -21.16 -24.19
CA LEU A 156 -0.97 -21.46 -25.41
C LEU A 156 -1.86 -22.25 -26.39
N ALA A 157 -1.93 -21.80 -27.63
CA ALA A 157 -2.64 -22.50 -28.70
C ALA A 157 -1.87 -23.71 -29.22
N GLU A 158 -0.54 -23.66 -29.12
CA GLU A 158 0.39 -24.66 -29.65
C GLU A 158 1.54 -24.80 -28.66
N GLU A 159 2.14 -26.00 -28.57
CA GLU A 159 3.40 -26.15 -27.87
C GLU A 159 4.48 -25.34 -28.60
N PRO A 160 5.24 -24.48 -27.90
CA PRO A 160 6.30 -23.70 -28.53
C PRO A 160 7.29 -24.65 -29.25
N PRO A 161 7.62 -24.40 -30.52
CA PRO A 161 8.72 -25.12 -31.13
C PRO A 161 9.97 -24.83 -30.32
N VAL A 162 10.68 -25.86 -29.84
CA VAL A 162 11.82 -25.80 -28.91
C VAL A 162 12.91 -24.78 -29.33
N ARG A 163 12.93 -24.29 -30.58
CA ARG A 163 14.00 -23.46 -31.15
C ARG A 163 13.54 -22.25 -31.98
N SER A 164 12.25 -21.93 -32.06
CA SER A 164 11.79 -20.85 -32.96
C SER A 164 11.74 -19.46 -32.32
N GLY A 165 11.80 -19.35 -30.99
CA GLY A 165 11.51 -18.10 -30.31
C GLY A 165 10.05 -17.64 -30.45
N GLU A 166 9.16 -18.49 -30.96
CA GLU A 166 7.79 -18.12 -31.32
C GLU A 166 6.79 -18.74 -30.35
N LEU A 167 5.88 -17.91 -29.84
CA LEU A 167 4.78 -18.31 -28.98
C LEU A 167 3.45 -18.04 -29.68
N ALA A 168 2.53 -19.00 -29.63
CA ALA A 168 1.18 -18.85 -30.14
C ALA A 168 0.18 -18.96 -28.99
N TYR A 169 -0.55 -17.88 -28.71
CA TYR A 169 -1.59 -17.84 -27.69
C TYR A 169 -2.99 -17.94 -28.31
N ALA A 170 -3.87 -18.68 -27.67
CA ALA A 170 -5.27 -18.77 -28.09
C ALA A 170 -6.02 -17.48 -27.71
N VAL A 171 -6.75 -16.94 -28.66
CA VAL A 171 -7.58 -15.74 -28.54
C VAL A 171 -9.04 -16.14 -28.75
N PRO A 172 -9.75 -16.58 -27.70
CA PRO A 172 -11.16 -16.99 -27.82
C PRO A 172 -12.10 -15.80 -28.05
N HIS A 173 -11.67 -14.59 -27.68
CA HIS A 173 -12.40 -13.35 -27.89
C HIS A 173 -11.44 -12.15 -27.87
N PHE A 174 -11.93 -11.03 -28.41
CA PHE A 174 -11.21 -9.76 -28.45
C PHE A 174 -11.30 -9.01 -27.13
N THR A 175 -10.13 -8.61 -26.65
CA THR A 175 -9.95 -7.92 -25.39
C THR A 175 -8.49 -7.44 -25.26
N PHE A 176 -8.04 -7.23 -24.04
CA PHE A 176 -6.70 -6.84 -23.65
C PHE A 176 -5.79 -8.05 -23.34
N TYR A 177 -4.61 -8.09 -23.96
CA TYR A 177 -3.56 -9.06 -23.65
C TYR A 177 -2.27 -8.33 -23.25
N LEU A 178 -1.62 -8.81 -22.19
CA LEU A 178 -0.34 -8.32 -21.66
C LEU A 178 0.70 -9.43 -21.75
N LEU A 179 1.69 -9.27 -22.62
CA LEU A 179 2.89 -10.10 -22.67
C LEU A 179 4.01 -9.44 -21.87
N ALA A 180 4.46 -10.11 -20.83
CA ALA A 180 5.59 -9.70 -20.02
C ALA A 180 6.79 -10.63 -20.29
N ILE A 181 7.94 -10.05 -20.67
CA ILE A 181 9.17 -10.74 -21.04
C ILE A 181 10.31 -10.24 -20.15
N ALA A 182 11.16 -11.15 -19.67
CA ALA A 182 12.36 -10.85 -18.91
C ALA A 182 12.06 -10.06 -17.62
N VAL A 183 10.97 -10.40 -16.94
CA VAL A 183 10.38 -9.49 -15.95
C VAL A 183 11.23 -9.46 -14.68
N ASP A 184 11.63 -10.59 -14.10
CA ASP A 184 12.35 -10.57 -12.83
C ASP A 184 13.32 -11.76 -12.64
N SER A 185 14.26 -11.62 -11.70
CA SER A 185 15.15 -12.69 -11.23
C SER A 185 14.32 -13.79 -10.58
N PRO A 186 14.54 -15.11 -10.79
CA PRO A 186 13.73 -16.19 -10.20
C PRO A 186 13.88 -16.32 -8.67
N MET A 187 14.64 -15.41 -8.07
CA MET A 187 14.90 -15.25 -6.65
C MET A 187 14.78 -13.78 -6.27
N TYR A 188 14.28 -13.54 -5.07
CA TYR A 188 14.07 -12.21 -4.53
C TYR A 188 14.41 -12.18 -3.04
N LEU A 189 15.22 -11.20 -2.60
CA LEU A 189 15.59 -11.00 -1.20
C LEU A 189 14.61 -10.02 -0.56
N VAL A 190 13.88 -10.46 0.45
CA VAL A 190 12.92 -9.64 1.20
C VAL A 190 13.60 -9.07 2.45
N THR A 191 13.60 -7.74 2.56
CA THR A 191 13.93 -6.99 3.78
C THR A 191 12.65 -6.67 4.55
N ASP A 192 12.32 -7.49 5.54
CA ASP A 192 11.05 -7.40 6.25
C ASP A 192 11.13 -6.37 7.39
N ILE A 193 11.08 -5.09 7.01
CA ILE A 193 11.25 -3.98 7.94
C ILE A 193 10.09 -3.93 8.95
N PRO A 194 10.38 -3.90 10.26
CA PRO A 194 9.34 -3.73 11.28
C PRO A 194 8.58 -2.42 11.10
N ALA A 195 7.27 -2.47 11.34
CA ALA A 195 6.36 -1.34 11.14
C ALA A 195 6.85 -0.02 11.79
N LYS A 196 7.47 -0.09 12.97
CA LYS A 196 8.02 1.07 13.69
C LYS A 196 9.15 1.84 12.99
N TYR A 197 9.75 1.25 11.96
CA TYR A 197 10.82 1.86 11.16
C TYR A 197 10.36 2.24 9.75
N LEU A 198 9.13 1.89 9.38
CA LEU A 198 8.49 2.39 8.19
C LEU A 198 8.02 3.82 8.39
N LEU A 199 7.86 4.51 7.28
CA LEU A 199 7.41 5.89 7.26
C LEU A 199 6.07 5.96 6.52
N PRO A 200 5.17 6.90 6.89
CA PRO A 200 3.93 7.07 6.15
C PRO A 200 4.23 7.29 4.66
N GLY A 201 3.42 6.70 3.80
CA GLY A 201 3.62 6.72 2.35
C GLY A 201 4.42 5.53 1.80
N ASP A 202 5.03 4.71 2.66
CA ASP A 202 5.69 3.47 2.23
C ASP A 202 4.64 2.48 1.68
N LEU A 203 4.94 1.87 0.54
CA LEU A 203 4.08 0.93 -0.17
C LEU A 203 4.44 -0.50 0.25
N LEU A 204 3.42 -1.30 0.53
CA LEU A 204 3.56 -2.66 1.05
C LEU A 204 3.08 -3.63 -0.02
N PHE A 205 4.00 -4.36 -0.64
CA PHE A 205 3.67 -5.26 -1.73
C PHE A 205 3.58 -6.70 -1.25
N VAL A 206 2.58 -7.41 -1.77
CA VAL A 206 2.43 -8.85 -1.53
C VAL A 206 2.19 -9.58 -2.85
N LEU A 207 2.72 -10.79 -2.98
CA LEU A 207 2.28 -11.71 -4.04
C LEU A 207 0.92 -12.28 -3.64
N THR A 208 0.00 -12.23 -4.58
CA THR A 208 -1.23 -13.01 -4.52
C THR A 208 -1.11 -14.16 -5.52
N THR A 209 -1.94 -15.18 -5.39
CA THR A 209 -2.00 -16.26 -6.40
C THR A 209 -2.68 -15.82 -7.70
N ILE A 210 -3.20 -14.59 -7.79
CA ILE A 210 -3.79 -14.03 -9.01
C ILE A 210 -2.71 -13.85 -10.06
N GLY A 211 -2.89 -14.51 -11.19
CA GLY A 211 -2.14 -14.25 -12.41
C GLY A 211 -0.96 -15.17 -12.67
N GLY A 212 -0.67 -16.11 -11.75
CA GLY A 212 0.27 -17.24 -11.89
C GLY A 212 1.41 -17.05 -12.89
N GLY A 213 2.63 -16.79 -12.45
CA GLY A 213 3.73 -16.59 -13.39
C GLY A 213 5.10 -16.68 -12.75
N PRO A 214 6.16 -17.00 -13.51
CA PRO A 214 7.55 -16.94 -13.06
C PRO A 214 8.04 -15.50 -12.80
N ASN A 215 7.20 -14.51 -13.13
CA ASN A 215 7.56 -13.11 -13.31
C ASN A 215 7.18 -12.21 -12.12
N TRP A 216 7.33 -12.69 -10.88
CA TRP A 216 7.10 -11.96 -9.62
C TRP A 216 6.06 -10.85 -9.74
N GLN A 217 4.80 -11.22 -9.92
CA GLN A 217 3.76 -10.23 -10.07
C GLN A 217 3.14 -9.96 -8.72
N PRO A 218 3.44 -8.82 -8.06
CA PRO A 218 2.70 -8.44 -6.88
C PRO A 218 1.24 -8.35 -7.30
N GLY A 219 0.39 -9.03 -6.55
CA GLY A 219 -1.04 -9.03 -6.83
C GLY A 219 -1.76 -7.94 -6.06
N HIS A 220 -1.13 -7.41 -5.02
CA HIS A 220 -1.73 -6.45 -4.12
C HIS A 220 -0.70 -5.47 -3.56
N VAL A 221 -1.18 -4.27 -3.22
CA VAL A 221 -0.40 -3.20 -2.62
C VAL A 221 -1.23 -2.45 -1.59
N GLY A 222 -0.66 -2.27 -0.40
CA GLY A 222 -1.18 -1.43 0.67
C GLY A 222 -0.31 -0.18 0.88
N LEU A 223 -0.87 0.82 1.56
CA LEU A 223 -0.14 2.02 1.98
C LEU A 223 0.07 2.00 3.49
N PHE A 224 1.31 2.07 3.94
CA PHE A 224 1.58 2.33 5.35
C PHE A 224 1.23 3.78 5.69
N THR A 225 0.29 3.97 6.61
CA THR A 225 -0.16 5.30 7.09
C THR A 225 0.22 5.55 8.55
N GLY A 226 0.70 4.51 9.22
CA GLY A 226 1.20 4.54 10.59
C GLY A 226 2.53 5.29 10.74
N GLY A 227 3.28 4.94 11.77
CA GLY A 227 4.57 5.54 12.10
C GLY A 227 4.61 6.18 13.48
N ARG A 228 5.73 6.83 13.77
CA ARG A 228 5.89 7.70 14.94
C ARG A 228 5.58 9.14 14.51
N GLY A 229 4.78 9.87 15.29
CA GLY A 229 4.45 11.28 15.00
C GLY A 229 5.66 12.24 15.09
N ALA A 230 6.72 11.82 15.77
CA ALA A 230 8.03 12.48 15.80
C ALA A 230 9.11 11.43 16.00
N ALA A 231 10.35 11.72 15.57
CA ALA A 231 11.51 10.91 15.97
C ALA A 231 11.52 10.82 17.51
N CYS A 232 11.47 9.58 18.02
CA CYS A 232 11.40 9.27 19.47
C CYS A 232 10.06 9.45 20.18
N SER A 233 8.95 9.65 19.48
CA SER A 233 7.65 9.58 20.15
C SER A 233 7.39 8.15 20.67
N PRO A 234 6.96 7.97 21.94
CA PRO A 234 6.55 6.66 22.47
C PRO A 234 5.28 6.15 21.80
N GLY A 235 4.51 7.02 21.15
CA GLY A 235 3.35 6.65 20.34
C GLY A 235 3.79 6.14 18.97
N PHE A 236 3.66 4.83 18.76
CA PHE A 236 3.74 4.20 17.45
C PHE A 236 2.36 3.72 17.03
N VAL A 237 1.95 4.09 15.82
CA VAL A 237 0.72 3.58 15.20
C VAL A 237 1.14 2.58 14.12
N ASP A 238 0.77 1.32 14.29
CA ASP A 238 0.82 0.36 13.20
C ASP A 238 -0.50 0.48 12.42
N GLU A 239 -0.44 1.07 11.22
CA GLU A 239 -1.62 1.22 10.38
C GLU A 239 -1.25 1.12 8.91
N VAL A 240 -1.98 0.24 8.23
CA VAL A 240 -1.99 0.08 6.78
C VAL A 240 -3.38 0.45 6.30
N VAL A 241 -3.47 1.30 5.28
CA VAL A 241 -4.71 1.53 4.55
C VAL A 241 -4.56 0.96 3.15
N GLU A 242 -5.55 0.18 2.73
CA GLU A 242 -5.53 -0.51 1.45
C GLU A 242 -6.93 -0.58 0.86
N ALA A 243 -7.01 -0.65 -0.47
CA ALA A 243 -8.24 -1.00 -1.16
C ALA A 243 -8.27 -2.52 -1.38
N THR A 244 -9.13 -3.20 -0.65
CA THR A 244 -9.38 -4.63 -0.79
C THR A 244 -10.88 -4.89 -0.73
N ALA A 245 -11.38 -5.94 -1.39
CA ALA A 245 -12.83 -6.12 -1.47
C ALA A 245 -13.46 -6.27 -0.06
N PRO A 246 -14.60 -5.59 0.22
CA PRO A 246 -15.43 -4.81 -0.69
C PRO A 246 -15.13 -3.30 -0.75
N ALA A 247 -14.20 -2.77 0.06
CA ALA A 247 -13.95 -1.34 0.22
C ALA A 247 -12.57 -1.02 0.78
N VAL A 248 -12.11 0.21 0.59
CA VAL A 248 -10.92 0.75 1.26
C VAL A 248 -11.09 0.61 2.78
N ARG A 249 -10.10 0.00 3.43
CA ARG A 249 -10.12 -0.32 4.85
C ARG A 249 -8.75 -0.13 5.48
N LYS A 250 -8.73 -0.17 6.81
CA LYS A 250 -7.50 -0.11 7.61
C LYS A 250 -7.22 -1.45 8.27
N HIS A 251 -5.95 -1.79 8.41
CA HIS A 251 -5.42 -2.98 9.09
C HIS A 251 -4.13 -2.66 9.82
N PHE A 252 -3.59 -3.67 10.49
CA PHE A 252 -2.25 -3.67 11.07
C PHE A 252 -1.27 -4.33 10.10
N LEU A 253 -0.04 -3.86 10.06
CA LEU A 253 1.00 -4.50 9.27
C LEU A 253 1.44 -5.82 9.91
N GLU A 254 1.66 -5.78 11.23
CA GLU A 254 2.05 -6.93 12.05
C GLU A 254 0.81 -7.58 12.68
N ASP A 255 0.98 -8.82 13.15
CA ASP A 255 -0.02 -9.44 14.01
C ASP A 255 -0.17 -8.64 15.30
N VAL A 256 -1.42 -8.36 15.68
CA VAL A 256 -1.73 -7.69 16.93
C VAL A 256 -2.73 -8.49 17.76
N GLU A 257 -2.48 -8.54 19.07
CA GLU A 257 -3.44 -9.01 20.05
C GLU A 257 -4.26 -7.81 20.55
N THR A 258 -5.55 -7.79 20.21
CA THR A 258 -6.48 -6.76 20.68
C THR A 258 -7.40 -7.34 21.74
N GLN A 259 -7.72 -6.55 22.77
CA GLN A 259 -8.77 -6.88 23.73
C GLN A 259 -10.12 -6.43 23.15
N GLU A 260 -11.04 -7.36 22.94
CA GLU A 260 -12.40 -7.08 22.44
C GLU A 260 -13.45 -7.62 23.40
N LEU A 261 -14.62 -7.00 23.44
CA LEU A 261 -15.75 -7.48 24.23
C LEU A 261 -16.46 -8.58 23.44
N ASP A 262 -16.50 -9.80 23.99
CA ASP A 262 -17.28 -10.89 23.44
C ASP A 262 -18.78 -10.56 23.54
N PRO A 263 -19.51 -10.47 22.41
CA PRO A 263 -20.92 -10.08 22.42
C PRO A 263 -21.85 -11.10 23.09
N GLU A 264 -21.46 -12.37 23.21
CA GLU A 264 -22.29 -13.41 23.83
C GLU A 264 -22.12 -13.43 25.35
N THR A 265 -20.87 -13.33 25.81
CA THR A 265 -20.52 -13.48 27.22
C THR A 265 -20.39 -12.14 27.95
N ASN A 266 -20.29 -11.03 27.22
CA ASN A 266 -20.00 -9.70 27.75
C ASN A 266 -18.68 -9.66 28.58
N THR A 267 -17.69 -10.46 28.16
CA THR A 267 -16.36 -10.51 28.78
C THR A 267 -15.27 -10.06 27.81
N MET A 268 -14.15 -9.55 28.32
CA MET A 268 -13.01 -9.17 27.48
C MET A 268 -12.24 -10.41 27.05
N ILE A 269 -12.05 -10.57 25.74
CA ILE A 269 -11.28 -11.64 25.12
C ILE A 269 -10.09 -11.07 24.35
N THR A 270 -8.98 -11.81 24.32
CA THR A 270 -7.84 -11.50 23.45
C THR A 270 -8.11 -12.05 22.05
N VAL A 271 -8.26 -11.17 21.07
CA VAL A 271 -8.40 -11.53 19.65
C VAL A 271 -7.07 -11.29 18.94
N LYS A 272 -6.52 -12.34 18.33
CA LYS A 272 -5.39 -12.21 17.42
C LYS A 272 -5.89 -11.76 16.06
N LYS A 273 -5.49 -10.58 15.63
CA LYS A 273 -5.74 -10.08 14.28
C LYS A 273 -4.50 -10.33 13.44
N GLN A 274 -4.68 -11.07 12.36
CA GLN A 274 -3.62 -11.29 11.37
C GLN A 274 -3.27 -9.94 10.72
N GLY A 275 -1.98 -9.63 10.68
CA GLY A 275 -1.46 -8.47 9.97
C GLY A 275 -1.36 -8.72 8.46
N THR A 276 -1.11 -7.65 7.69
CA THR A 276 -0.89 -7.74 6.24
C THR A 276 0.28 -8.68 5.88
N LYS A 277 1.29 -8.82 6.75
CA LYS A 277 2.46 -9.69 6.50
C LYS A 277 2.19 -11.19 6.66
N THR A 278 1.17 -11.55 7.43
CA THR A 278 0.94 -12.90 7.96
C THR A 278 -0.38 -13.51 7.52
N GLY A 279 -1.23 -12.75 6.82
CA GLY A 279 -2.44 -13.29 6.20
C GLY A 279 -2.11 -14.50 5.34
N ASP A 280 -2.86 -15.59 5.51
CA ASP A 280 -2.56 -16.96 5.03
C ASP A 280 -2.41 -17.13 3.50
N ALA A 281 -2.48 -16.03 2.77
CA ALA A 281 -2.67 -15.99 1.33
C ALA A 281 -1.85 -14.89 0.63
N HIS A 282 -1.03 -14.17 1.39
CA HIS A 282 -0.15 -13.11 0.90
C HIS A 282 1.30 -13.44 1.18
N PHE A 283 2.15 -13.39 0.15
CA PHE A 283 3.60 -13.43 0.35
C PHE A 283 4.16 -12.02 0.35
N TYR A 284 4.50 -11.49 1.52
CA TYR A 284 5.06 -10.15 1.65
C TYR A 284 6.42 -10.02 0.95
N LEU A 285 6.53 -9.02 0.06
CA LEU A 285 7.70 -8.72 -0.76
C LEU A 285 8.56 -7.57 -0.19
N GLY A 286 8.23 -7.09 1.00
CA GLY A 286 8.91 -5.94 1.59
C GLY A 286 8.25 -4.61 1.25
N ALA A 287 8.76 -3.56 1.89
CA ALA A 287 8.28 -2.20 1.71
C ALA A 287 9.05 -1.48 0.60
N LYS A 288 8.36 -0.62 -0.15
CA LYS A 288 8.93 0.23 -1.19
C LYS A 288 8.51 1.69 -1.03
N ARG A 289 9.21 2.60 -1.69
CA ARG A 289 8.95 4.04 -1.73
C ARG A 289 8.98 4.53 -3.17
N PRO A 290 8.24 5.60 -3.51
CA PRO A 290 8.43 6.26 -4.80
C PRO A 290 9.88 6.75 -4.93
N SER A 291 10.43 6.68 -6.14
CA SER A 291 11.80 7.13 -6.42
C SER A 291 12.01 8.58 -5.97
N GLY A 292 13.16 8.82 -5.32
CA GLY A 292 13.47 10.12 -4.71
C GLY A 292 12.74 10.40 -3.40
N GLY A 293 11.97 9.45 -2.88
CA GLY A 293 11.32 9.52 -1.58
C GLY A 293 10.17 10.54 -1.48
N LEU A 294 9.67 10.68 -0.24
CA LEU A 294 8.61 11.61 0.16
C LEU A 294 9.13 12.50 1.28
N ASP A 295 8.90 13.81 1.18
CA ASP A 295 9.12 14.74 2.29
C ASP A 295 8.03 14.60 3.37
N ALA A 296 8.23 15.26 4.52
CA ALA A 296 7.30 15.16 5.65
C ALA A 296 5.87 15.60 5.31
N GLN A 297 5.70 16.65 4.49
CA GLN A 297 4.39 17.17 4.10
C GLN A 297 3.68 16.21 3.16
N GLN A 298 4.40 15.65 2.17
CA GLN A 298 3.87 14.64 1.26
C GLN A 298 3.43 13.38 2.01
N ARG A 299 4.21 12.91 2.98
CA ARG A 299 3.85 11.77 3.83
C ARG A 299 2.58 12.03 4.63
N LEU A 300 2.48 13.19 5.25
CA LEU A 300 1.29 13.60 6.01
C LEU A 300 0.05 13.69 5.10
N ALA A 301 0.20 14.28 3.92
CA ALA A 301 -0.86 14.41 2.93
C ALA A 301 -1.35 13.05 2.44
N MET A 302 -0.44 12.13 2.12
CA MET A 302 -0.78 10.76 1.72
C MET A 302 -1.50 10.00 2.83
N ALA A 303 -1.00 10.02 4.07
CA ALA A 303 -1.62 9.31 5.19
C ALA A 303 -3.02 9.88 5.52
N THR A 304 -3.17 11.20 5.49
CA THR A 304 -4.46 11.87 5.71
C THR A 304 -5.45 11.55 4.58
N GLY A 305 -4.99 11.64 3.33
CA GLY A 305 -5.78 11.31 2.14
C GLY A 305 -6.26 9.87 2.16
N ALA A 306 -5.38 8.93 2.50
CA ALA A 306 -5.70 7.50 2.63
C ALA A 306 -6.82 7.26 3.64
N ARG A 307 -6.71 7.83 4.85
CA ARG A 307 -7.74 7.70 5.89
C ARG A 307 -9.08 8.29 5.46
N ALA A 308 -9.07 9.41 4.74
CA ALA A 308 -10.28 10.05 4.21
C ALA A 308 -10.99 9.22 3.13
N LEU A 309 -10.32 8.21 2.55
CA LEU A 309 -10.89 7.30 1.57
C LEU A 309 -11.38 5.98 2.17
N ILE A 310 -11.21 5.74 3.48
CA ILE A 310 -11.77 4.55 4.14
C ILE A 310 -13.29 4.47 3.90
N GLY A 311 -13.78 3.28 3.56
CA GLY A 311 -15.16 3.01 3.20
C GLY A 311 -15.51 3.24 1.72
N ARG A 312 -14.58 3.78 0.91
CA ARG A 312 -14.79 3.87 -0.55
C ARG A 312 -14.86 2.47 -1.15
N PRO A 313 -15.84 2.17 -2.03
CA PRO A 313 -15.96 0.85 -2.64
C PRO A 313 -14.69 0.39 -3.37
N TYR A 314 -14.44 -0.91 -3.34
CA TYR A 314 -13.38 -1.54 -4.11
C TYR A 314 -13.77 -1.62 -5.59
N LEU A 315 -12.79 -1.46 -6.49
CA LEU A 315 -12.92 -1.65 -7.93
C LEU A 315 -12.02 -2.80 -8.37
N GLU A 316 -12.50 -3.65 -9.27
CA GLU A 316 -11.72 -4.74 -9.85
C GLU A 316 -10.42 -4.24 -10.50
N VAL A 317 -9.34 -5.01 -10.35
CA VAL A 317 -8.06 -4.70 -11.01
C VAL A 317 -8.24 -4.76 -12.53
N GLY A 318 -7.86 -3.69 -13.23
CA GLY A 318 -8.09 -3.54 -14.68
C GLY A 318 -9.49 -3.05 -15.07
N GLY A 319 -10.37 -2.78 -14.10
CA GLY A 319 -11.67 -2.16 -14.35
C GLY A 319 -11.56 -0.71 -14.86
N PRO A 320 -12.64 -0.16 -15.47
CA PRO A 320 -12.63 1.21 -15.96
C PRO A 320 -12.37 2.18 -14.80
N LEU A 321 -11.39 3.07 -14.94
CA LEU A 321 -11.11 4.10 -13.95
C LEU A 321 -12.35 4.96 -13.71
N THR A 322 -13.09 4.65 -12.65
CA THR A 322 -14.13 5.55 -12.14
C THR A 322 -13.42 6.60 -11.33
N LEU A 323 -13.37 7.83 -11.84
CA LEU A 323 -12.73 8.95 -11.14
C LEU A 323 -13.36 9.13 -9.74
N TYR A 324 -12.63 8.67 -8.71
CA TYR A 324 -12.80 8.93 -7.28
C TYR A 324 -13.94 8.22 -6.53
N SER A 325 -14.74 7.36 -7.16
CA SER A 325 -15.84 6.66 -6.47
C SER A 325 -15.46 5.28 -5.93
N SER A 326 -14.45 4.65 -6.51
CA SER A 326 -13.99 3.31 -6.12
C SER A 326 -12.54 3.11 -6.54
N PHE A 327 -11.84 2.21 -5.86
CA PHE A 327 -10.42 1.99 -6.08
C PHE A 327 -10.07 0.50 -6.09
N SER A 328 -9.21 0.08 -7.02
CA SER A 328 -8.42 -1.14 -6.86
C SER A 328 -7.26 -0.87 -5.92
N CYS A 329 -6.56 -1.91 -5.45
CA CYS A 329 -5.38 -1.76 -4.59
C CYS A 329 -4.34 -0.78 -5.16
N VAL A 330 -3.92 -1.01 -6.41
CA VAL A 330 -2.97 -0.15 -7.12
C VAL A 330 -3.57 1.20 -7.51
N GLY A 331 -4.84 1.25 -7.90
CA GLY A 331 -5.51 2.51 -8.23
C GLY A 331 -5.63 3.43 -7.02
N PHE A 332 -5.79 2.86 -5.82
CA PHE A 332 -5.82 3.59 -4.55
C PHE A 332 -4.46 4.21 -4.22
N THR A 333 -3.39 3.42 -4.24
CA THR A 333 -2.05 3.90 -3.90
C THR A 333 -1.52 4.89 -4.95
N GLU A 334 -1.77 4.62 -6.23
CA GLU A 334 -1.37 5.50 -7.33
C GLU A 334 -2.07 6.85 -7.26
N PHE A 335 -3.38 6.86 -6.97
CA PHE A 335 -4.12 8.11 -6.77
C PHE A 335 -3.52 8.99 -5.66
N LEU A 336 -3.07 8.38 -4.55
CA LEU A 336 -2.46 9.11 -3.43
C LEU A 336 -1.05 9.61 -3.78
N LEU A 337 -0.28 8.83 -4.52
CA LEU A 337 1.03 9.26 -5.03
C LEU A 337 0.89 10.43 -6.00
N ASP A 338 -0.09 10.38 -6.90
CA ASP A 338 -0.39 11.47 -7.82
C ASP A 338 -0.77 12.77 -7.12
N ALA A 339 -1.56 12.65 -6.05
CA ALA A 339 -2.00 13.81 -5.28
C ALA A 339 -0.83 14.58 -4.65
N VAL A 340 0.34 13.95 -4.49
CA VAL A 340 1.57 14.58 -3.98
C VAL A 340 2.66 14.74 -5.05
N GLY A 341 2.32 14.52 -6.33
CA GLY A 341 3.25 14.68 -7.46
C GLY A 341 4.31 13.59 -7.57
N LYS A 342 4.03 12.40 -7.05
CA LYS A 342 4.97 11.26 -6.94
C LYS A 342 4.42 9.97 -7.56
N GLY A 343 3.48 10.10 -8.51
CA GLY A 343 2.93 8.99 -9.27
C GLY A 343 4.03 8.07 -9.82
N ALA A 344 3.88 6.77 -9.61
CA ALA A 344 4.83 5.75 -10.04
C ALA A 344 4.46 5.17 -11.41
N ILE A 345 3.22 5.29 -11.87
CA ILE A 345 2.76 4.81 -13.17
C ILE A 345 2.67 5.99 -14.15
N ASP A 346 2.96 5.76 -15.43
CA ASP A 346 2.75 6.81 -16.44
C ASP A 346 1.25 7.11 -16.59
N LYS A 347 0.87 8.38 -16.62
CA LYS A 347 -0.53 8.83 -16.75
C LYS A 347 -1.27 8.20 -17.93
N LYS A 348 -0.60 7.98 -19.07
CA LYS A 348 -1.22 7.34 -20.23
C LYS A 348 -1.40 5.85 -20.03
N GLN A 349 -0.53 5.23 -19.23
CA GLN A 349 -0.68 3.83 -18.84
C GLN A 349 -1.81 3.67 -17.83
N GLU A 350 -1.90 4.53 -16.80
CA GLU A 350 -3.02 4.53 -15.84
C GLU A 350 -4.38 4.59 -16.54
N LEU A 351 -4.50 5.46 -17.56
CA LEU A 351 -5.72 5.58 -18.37
C LEU A 351 -6.17 4.27 -19.02
N ILE A 352 -5.26 3.32 -19.20
CA ILE A 352 -5.54 2.06 -19.84
C ILE A 352 -5.68 0.94 -18.81
N ALA A 353 -4.65 0.74 -17.98
CA ALA A 353 -4.63 -0.21 -16.91
C ALA A 353 -3.50 0.14 -15.93
N SER A 354 -3.81 0.14 -14.64
CA SER A 354 -2.82 0.11 -13.57
C SER A 354 -2.78 -1.30 -13.00
N VAL A 355 -1.62 -1.97 -13.05
CA VAL A 355 -1.41 -3.22 -12.29
C VAL A 355 -0.28 -3.06 -11.26
N PRO A 356 -0.32 -3.78 -10.12
CA PRO A 356 0.66 -3.58 -9.07
C PRO A 356 2.10 -3.87 -9.51
N LEU A 357 2.30 -4.72 -10.53
CA LEU A 357 3.61 -5.00 -11.12
C LEU A 357 4.32 -3.73 -11.60
N GLU A 358 3.63 -2.80 -12.27
CA GLU A 358 4.30 -1.60 -12.75
C GLU A 358 4.64 -0.63 -11.63
N GLN A 359 3.73 -0.45 -10.66
CA GLN A 359 4.00 0.36 -9.47
C GLN A 359 5.19 -0.21 -8.68
N PHE A 360 5.24 -1.53 -8.50
CA PHE A 360 6.35 -2.20 -7.83
C PHE A 360 7.70 -1.95 -8.49
N ARG A 361 7.73 -1.86 -9.82
CA ARG A 361 8.99 -1.69 -10.56
C ARG A 361 9.42 -0.23 -10.72
N ASN A 362 8.48 0.69 -10.56
CA ASN A 362 8.75 2.13 -10.61
C ASN A 362 8.89 2.72 -9.19
N THR A 363 9.06 1.85 -8.20
CA THR A 363 9.33 2.20 -6.80
C THR A 363 10.61 1.51 -6.34
N GLU A 364 11.24 2.06 -5.32
CA GLU A 364 12.51 1.63 -4.76
C GLU A 364 12.29 0.89 -3.45
N TYR A 365 13.10 -0.13 -3.16
CA TYR A 365 13.03 -0.79 -1.87
C TYR A 365 13.37 0.18 -0.74
N VAL A 366 12.65 0.06 0.38
CA VAL A 366 13.09 0.69 1.60
C VAL A 366 14.38 0.00 2.05
N ARG A 367 15.50 0.69 1.85
CA ARG A 367 16.84 0.21 2.22
C ARG A 367 17.45 0.97 3.37
N GLU A 368 16.73 1.95 3.91
CA GLU A 368 17.21 2.79 4.99
C GLU A 368 16.16 2.90 6.08
N ILE A 369 16.58 2.64 7.31
CA ILE A 369 15.81 2.88 8.53
C ILE A 369 16.57 3.81 9.46
N THR A 370 15.82 4.56 10.26
CA THR A 370 16.35 5.39 11.35
C THR A 370 15.93 4.80 12.69
N MET A 371 16.91 4.59 13.55
CA MET A 371 16.76 4.13 14.93
C MET A 371 17.20 5.23 15.90
N ASN A 372 16.66 5.19 17.11
CA ASN A 372 17.19 6.02 18.20
C ASN A 372 18.20 5.23 19.03
N PRO A 373 19.09 5.90 19.77
CA PRO A 373 19.82 5.27 20.85
C PRO A 373 18.89 4.50 21.80
N ASN A 374 19.31 3.29 22.17
CA ASN A 374 18.60 2.31 22.98
C ASN A 374 17.39 1.63 22.31
N ASP A 375 17.07 1.94 21.04
CA ASP A 375 16.10 1.14 20.29
C ASP A 375 16.72 -0.25 20.00
N ARG A 376 15.92 -1.31 20.18
CA ARG A 376 16.24 -2.65 19.68
C ARG A 376 15.56 -2.91 18.33
N LEU A 377 16.37 -3.24 17.33
CA LEU A 377 15.96 -3.75 16.04
C LEU A 377 15.99 -5.27 16.06
N THR A 378 14.88 -5.87 15.68
CA THR A 378 14.78 -7.29 15.34
C THR A 378 14.12 -7.34 13.99
N MET A 379 14.87 -7.67 12.95
CA MET A 379 14.42 -7.56 11.57
C MET A 379 14.63 -8.87 10.81
N PRO A 380 13.54 -9.50 10.33
CA PRO A 380 13.63 -10.67 9.50
C PRO A 380 14.11 -10.36 8.07
N PHE A 381 14.79 -11.35 7.50
CA PHE A 381 15.19 -11.44 6.10
C PHE A 381 14.86 -12.83 5.60
N TYR A 382 14.33 -12.91 4.39
CA TYR A 382 14.06 -14.20 3.76
C TYR A 382 14.09 -14.04 2.25
N GLY A 383 14.38 -15.14 1.58
CA GLY A 383 14.26 -15.24 0.15
C GLY A 383 12.84 -15.62 -0.21
N THR A 384 12.36 -15.08 -1.32
CA THR A 384 11.26 -15.68 -2.06
C THR A 384 11.84 -16.27 -3.34
N VAL A 385 11.54 -17.54 -3.61
CA VAL A 385 12.05 -18.26 -4.79
C VAL A 385 10.89 -18.89 -5.56
N VAL A 386 10.93 -18.83 -6.90
CA VAL A 386 9.94 -19.50 -7.76
C VAL A 386 10.18 -21.02 -7.72
N HIS A 387 9.16 -21.80 -7.38
CA HIS A 387 9.29 -23.27 -7.33
C HIS A 387 9.43 -23.91 -8.72
N PRO A 388 10.46 -24.74 -8.97
CA PRO A 388 10.73 -25.35 -10.27
C PRO A 388 9.72 -26.44 -10.68
N ALA A 389 8.99 -27.03 -9.73
CA ALA A 389 7.89 -27.97 -10.03
C ALA A 389 6.53 -27.30 -10.26
N GLY A 390 6.41 -25.99 -9.99
CA GLY A 390 5.20 -25.20 -10.28
C GLY A 390 4.99 -24.91 -11.78
N THR A 391 5.79 -25.55 -12.64
CA THR A 391 5.86 -25.33 -14.09
C THR A 391 5.33 -26.52 -14.89
N THR A 392 4.33 -27.26 -14.39
CA THR A 392 3.62 -28.20 -15.27
C THR A 392 3.21 -27.43 -16.53
N ALA A 393 3.59 -27.96 -17.70
CA ALA A 393 4.04 -27.22 -18.89
C ALA A 393 3.13 -26.11 -19.46
N PHE A 394 1.94 -25.88 -18.92
CA PHE A 394 0.93 -24.95 -19.43
C PHE A 394 0.15 -24.18 -18.36
N GLU A 395 0.43 -24.41 -17.07
CA GLU A 395 -0.16 -23.65 -15.96
C GLU A 395 1.00 -23.17 -15.08
N PHE A 396 1.35 -21.88 -15.21
CA PHE A 396 2.36 -21.26 -14.37
C PHE A 396 1.82 -21.03 -12.95
N THR A 397 1.51 -22.10 -12.22
CA THR A 397 1.29 -21.98 -10.78
C THR A 397 2.66 -22.00 -10.11
N GLY A 398 3.43 -20.92 -10.28
CA GLY A 398 4.64 -20.71 -9.51
C GLY A 398 4.27 -20.79 -8.03
N ARG A 399 4.66 -21.86 -7.33
CA ARG A 399 4.58 -21.88 -5.87
C ARG A 399 5.71 -20.98 -5.38
N TYR A 400 5.36 -19.89 -4.73
CA TYR A 400 6.34 -19.05 -4.07
C TYR A 400 6.60 -19.63 -2.69
N CYS A 401 7.87 -19.67 -2.31
CA CYS A 401 8.30 -20.11 -0.99
C CYS A 401 8.83 -18.90 -0.25
N SER A 402 8.12 -18.44 0.77
CA SER A 402 8.65 -17.46 1.72
C SER A 402 8.93 -18.16 3.04
N GLY A 403 10.15 -17.97 3.57
CA GLY A 403 10.49 -18.41 4.91
C GLY A 403 10.07 -19.84 5.25
N MET A 404 10.14 -20.77 4.29
CA MET A 404 10.23 -22.23 4.42
C MET A 404 10.80 -22.76 3.09
N PRO A 405 11.72 -23.73 3.10
CA PRO A 405 12.03 -24.45 1.88
C PRO A 405 10.78 -25.22 1.43
N CYS A 406 10.19 -24.85 0.29
CA CYS A 406 9.25 -25.77 -0.34
C CYS A 406 10.05 -26.80 -1.11
N CYS A 407 9.75 -28.05 -0.83
CA CYS A 407 10.24 -29.19 -1.57
C CYS A 407 9.05 -29.81 -2.31
N ASP A 408 9.25 -30.17 -3.57
CA ASP A 408 8.40 -31.13 -4.28
C ASP A 408 9.25 -32.34 -4.64
N GLY A 409 9.06 -33.43 -3.90
CA GLY A 409 9.95 -34.60 -3.96
C GLY A 409 11.40 -34.24 -3.60
N PRO A 410 12.40 -34.59 -4.42
CA PRO A 410 13.81 -34.33 -4.13
C PRO A 410 14.26 -32.89 -4.46
N VAL A 411 13.40 -32.06 -5.05
CA VAL A 411 13.75 -30.70 -5.47
C VAL A 411 13.26 -29.72 -4.41
N CYS A 412 14.19 -29.12 -3.67
CA CYS A 412 13.93 -28.07 -2.70
C CYS A 412 14.50 -26.75 -3.19
N ASN A 413 13.75 -25.67 -3.02
CA ASN A 413 14.26 -24.32 -3.19
C ASN A 413 15.00 -23.88 -1.92
N ASP A 414 16.21 -24.38 -1.76
CA ASP A 414 17.07 -23.97 -0.67
C ASP A 414 17.95 -22.79 -1.09
N TYR A 415 18.10 -21.83 -0.20
CA TYR A 415 19.00 -20.69 -0.35
C TYR A 415 19.64 -20.35 0.99
N THR A 416 20.75 -19.62 0.96
CA THR A 416 21.36 -18.99 2.13
C THR A 416 21.30 -17.48 2.00
N ILE A 417 21.21 -16.81 3.14
CA ILE A 417 21.44 -15.36 3.24
C ILE A 417 22.60 -15.14 4.20
N GLU A 418 23.56 -14.34 3.77
CA GLU A 418 24.74 -13.99 4.55
C GLU A 418 24.83 -12.47 4.63
N ALA A 419 25.16 -11.97 5.82
CA ALA A 419 25.56 -10.58 6.01
C ALA A 419 27.09 -10.54 6.16
N ASP A 420 27.76 -9.61 5.50
CA ASP A 420 29.20 -9.43 5.67
C ASP A 420 29.47 -9.00 7.13
N PRO A 421 30.17 -9.83 7.95
CA PRO A 421 30.43 -9.52 9.34
C PRO A 421 31.19 -8.21 9.54
N ALA A 422 31.99 -7.77 8.56
CA ALA A 422 32.74 -6.52 8.62
C ALA A 422 31.84 -5.27 8.49
N THR A 423 30.61 -5.45 7.99
CA THR A 423 29.64 -4.38 7.76
C THR A 423 28.55 -4.29 8.83
N LEU A 424 28.48 -5.27 9.74
CA LEU A 424 27.52 -5.27 10.84
C LEU A 424 27.84 -4.19 11.88
N PRO A 425 26.83 -3.50 12.46
CA PRO A 425 27.04 -2.63 13.61
C PRO A 425 27.71 -3.39 14.77
N PRO A 426 28.60 -2.75 15.57
CA PRO A 426 29.19 -3.40 16.74
C PRO A 426 28.13 -3.97 17.69
N GLY A 427 28.24 -5.27 18.01
CA GLY A 427 27.29 -5.98 18.87
C GLY A 427 26.01 -6.47 18.17
N ALA A 428 25.80 -6.15 16.89
CA ALA A 428 24.72 -6.75 16.10
C ALA A 428 25.00 -8.23 15.83
N THR A 429 23.93 -9.01 15.68
CA THR A 429 24.02 -10.42 15.24
C THR A 429 23.12 -10.66 14.04
N PHE A 430 23.59 -11.48 13.10
CA PHE A 430 22.81 -11.94 11.95
C PHE A 430 22.80 -13.47 11.96
N LYS A 431 21.63 -14.08 12.21
CA LYS A 431 21.54 -15.53 12.43
C LYS A 431 20.35 -16.13 11.72
N VAL A 432 20.52 -17.38 11.28
CA VAL A 432 19.43 -18.23 10.81
C VAL A 432 18.47 -18.49 11.98
N LYS A 433 17.18 -18.31 11.74
CA LYS A 433 16.06 -18.69 12.61
C LYS A 433 15.37 -19.94 12.05
N SER A 434 14.24 -20.31 12.63
CA SER A 434 13.41 -21.39 12.11
C SER A 434 12.91 -21.08 10.69
N HIS A 435 12.73 -22.13 9.90
CA HIS A 435 12.07 -22.07 8.60
C HIS A 435 12.81 -21.24 7.52
N GLY A 436 14.14 -21.15 7.50
CA GLY A 436 14.80 -20.38 6.42
C GLY A 436 14.45 -18.88 6.46
N LYS A 437 14.25 -18.34 7.67
CA LYS A 437 14.30 -16.89 7.92
C LYS A 437 15.63 -16.57 8.58
N TRP A 438 16.22 -15.45 8.24
CA TRP A 438 17.38 -14.87 8.91
C TRP A 438 16.91 -13.67 9.71
N GLU A 439 17.58 -13.37 10.80
CA GLU A 439 17.22 -12.25 11.66
C GLU A 439 18.46 -11.43 11.98
N LEU A 440 18.36 -10.12 11.75
CA LEU A 440 19.26 -9.13 12.31
C LEU A 440 18.71 -8.69 13.67
N ASP A 441 19.49 -8.88 14.72
CA ASP A 441 19.22 -8.36 16.07
C ASP A 441 20.31 -7.35 16.44
N TYR A 442 19.89 -6.12 16.74
CA TYR A 442 20.79 -5.01 17.06
C TYR A 442 20.15 -4.09 18.09
N LEU A 443 20.84 -3.86 19.20
CA LEU A 443 20.50 -2.84 20.19
C LEU A 443 21.39 -1.63 19.97
N ALA A 444 20.83 -0.55 19.41
CA ALA A 444 21.57 0.69 19.18
C ALA A 444 22.07 1.26 20.51
N GLN A 445 23.36 1.49 20.66
CA GLN A 445 23.91 2.02 21.90
C GLN A 445 23.99 3.56 21.86
N PRO A 446 24.07 4.25 23.01
CA PRO A 446 24.28 5.70 23.05
C PRO A 446 25.48 6.18 22.23
N GLN A 447 26.59 5.45 22.23
CA GLN A 447 27.77 5.78 21.43
C GLN A 447 27.59 5.64 19.92
N ASP A 448 26.46 5.08 19.47
CA ASP A 448 26.15 4.93 18.06
C ASP A 448 25.35 6.13 17.51
N ALA A 449 24.91 7.06 18.37
CA ALA A 449 24.25 8.28 17.92
C ALA A 449 25.09 9.04 16.87
N GLY A 450 24.45 9.40 15.76
CA GLY A 450 25.04 10.05 14.60
C GLY A 450 25.77 9.10 13.62
N LYS A 451 25.82 7.79 13.90
CA LYS A 451 26.46 6.82 13.00
C LYS A 451 25.47 6.25 11.97
N THR A 452 26.03 5.88 10.84
CA THR A 452 25.35 5.16 9.76
C THR A 452 26.09 3.85 9.51
N PHE A 453 25.37 2.73 9.53
CA PHE A 453 25.89 1.41 9.21
C PHE A 453 25.26 0.95 7.91
N THR A 454 26.05 0.46 6.95
CA THR A 454 25.54 -0.13 5.71
C THR A 454 25.95 -1.59 5.69
N ILE A 455 24.97 -2.47 5.81
CA ILE A 455 25.12 -3.92 5.88
C ILE A 455 25.05 -4.47 4.46
N ASP A 456 26.09 -5.21 4.06
CA ASP A 456 26.14 -5.90 2.78
C ASP A 456 25.55 -7.30 2.94
N LEU A 457 24.53 -7.60 2.13
CA LEU A 457 23.78 -8.86 2.15
C LEU A 457 24.03 -9.63 0.86
N THR A 458 24.20 -10.93 0.97
CA THR A 458 24.31 -11.85 -0.16
C THR A 458 23.32 -13.00 0.02
N MET A 459 22.44 -13.21 -0.95
CA MET A 459 21.56 -14.37 -1.02
C MET A 459 22.02 -15.29 -2.13
N THR A 460 22.22 -16.58 -1.84
CA THR A 460 22.75 -17.58 -2.78
C THR A 460 21.85 -18.81 -2.84
N SER A 461 21.52 -19.31 -4.02
CA SER A 461 20.79 -20.58 -4.15
C SER A 461 21.70 -21.79 -3.86
N ASN A 462 21.22 -22.77 -3.11
CA ASN A 462 22.03 -23.93 -2.71
C ASN A 462 22.19 -24.99 -3.81
N ALA A 463 21.29 -25.01 -4.79
CA ALA A 463 21.35 -25.90 -5.94
C ALA A 463 21.19 -25.09 -7.23
N SER A 464 21.65 -25.65 -8.35
CA SER A 464 21.22 -25.12 -9.65
C SER A 464 19.71 -25.21 -9.72
N LEU A 465 19.04 -24.09 -9.96
CA LEU A 465 17.62 -24.10 -10.24
C LEU A 465 17.44 -24.86 -11.56
N ARG A 466 17.09 -26.14 -11.45
CA ARG A 466 16.75 -26.98 -12.59
C ARG A 466 15.34 -26.65 -13.00
N SER A 467 15.18 -25.86 -14.06
CA SER A 467 13.89 -25.79 -14.71
C SER A 467 13.68 -27.12 -15.44
N SER A 468 12.61 -27.84 -15.08
CA SER A 468 12.16 -28.99 -15.89
C SER A 468 11.57 -28.53 -17.23
N PHE A 469 11.30 -27.23 -17.36
CA PHE A 469 10.81 -26.56 -18.54
C PHE A 469 11.84 -26.71 -19.68
N TRP A 470 11.50 -27.47 -20.73
CA TRP A 470 12.36 -27.82 -21.89
C TRP A 470 13.57 -28.73 -21.65
N GLY A 471 13.72 -29.25 -20.43
CA GLY A 471 14.60 -30.37 -20.15
C GLY A 471 16.11 -30.14 -20.16
N ARG A 472 16.64 -28.89 -20.24
CA ARG A 472 18.12 -28.68 -20.31
C ARG A 472 18.75 -27.39 -19.75
N SER A 473 18.07 -26.49 -19.05
CA SER A 473 18.75 -25.31 -18.45
C SER A 473 18.96 -25.48 -16.94
N ASP A 474 20.18 -25.87 -16.53
CA ASP A 474 20.69 -25.54 -15.20
C ASP A 474 20.89 -24.02 -15.17
N LEU A 475 20.06 -23.27 -14.44
CA LEU A 475 20.22 -21.81 -14.29
C LEU A 475 21.49 -21.42 -13.49
N GLY A 476 22.30 -22.40 -13.10
CA GLY A 476 23.47 -22.22 -12.24
C GLY A 476 23.08 -21.82 -10.82
N ILE A 477 24.10 -21.53 -10.02
CA ILE A 477 23.93 -20.89 -8.72
C ILE A 477 23.63 -19.42 -8.98
N LEU A 478 22.50 -18.93 -8.48
CA LEU A 478 22.14 -17.52 -8.53
C LEU A 478 22.57 -16.83 -7.24
N THR A 479 23.08 -15.62 -7.39
CA THR A 479 23.52 -14.77 -6.29
C THR A 479 22.90 -13.39 -6.41
N ILE A 480 22.22 -12.94 -5.37
CA ILE A 480 21.70 -11.58 -5.22
C ILE A 480 22.55 -10.88 -4.18
N LYS A 481 23.08 -9.70 -4.52
CA LYS A 481 23.76 -8.81 -3.58
C LYS A 481 22.88 -7.61 -3.33
N ASP A 482 22.70 -7.25 -2.06
CA ASP A 482 21.97 -6.05 -1.67
C ASP A 482 22.67 -5.32 -0.52
N LYS A 483 22.24 -4.08 -0.24
CA LYS A 483 22.73 -3.25 0.85
C LYS A 483 21.55 -2.71 1.65
N PHE A 484 21.71 -2.71 2.97
CA PHE A 484 20.73 -2.17 3.90
C PHE A 484 21.39 -1.21 4.89
N THR A 485 20.81 -0.04 5.09
CA THR A 485 21.37 1.05 5.88
C THR A 485 20.58 1.28 7.17
N ILE A 486 21.30 1.35 8.29
CA ILE A 486 20.78 1.73 9.60
C ILE A 486 21.42 3.06 9.99
N LYS A 487 20.59 4.10 10.16
CA LYS A 487 21.00 5.35 10.79
C LYS A 487 20.61 5.32 12.25
N VAL A 488 21.53 5.65 13.14
CA VAL A 488 21.22 5.86 14.56
C VAL A 488 21.26 7.35 14.80
N GLU A 489 20.10 7.98 14.94
CA GLU A 489 19.99 9.42 15.13
C GLU A 489 19.59 9.72 16.58
N PRO A 490 20.29 10.64 17.27
CA PRO A 490 19.83 11.07 18.58
C PRO A 490 18.44 11.68 18.44
N CYS A 491 17.59 11.47 19.44
CA CYS A 491 16.37 12.24 19.55
C CYS A 491 16.74 13.73 19.49
N PRO A 492 16.12 14.52 18.60
CA PRO A 492 16.32 15.95 18.64
C PRO A 492 16.00 16.39 20.06
N THR A 493 17.01 16.87 20.78
CA THR A 493 16.80 17.49 22.08
C THR A 493 15.80 18.61 21.86
N PRO A 494 14.65 18.63 22.57
CA PRO A 494 13.75 19.76 22.53
C PRO A 494 14.61 21.02 22.71
N PRO A 495 14.50 22.04 21.84
CA PRO A 495 15.38 23.19 21.87
C PRO A 495 15.41 23.76 23.30
N ASP A 496 16.58 23.68 23.94
CA ASP A 496 16.78 24.06 25.34
C ASP A 496 16.29 25.49 25.55
N GLY A 497 15.15 25.65 26.22
CA GLY A 497 14.57 26.96 26.58
C GLY A 497 13.35 27.42 25.77
N GLY A 498 12.96 26.72 24.70
CA GLY A 498 11.63 26.90 24.10
C GLY A 498 10.62 26.08 24.88
N GLY A 499 9.71 26.71 25.64
CA GLY A 499 8.65 26.00 26.36
C GLY A 499 8.02 24.95 25.47
N VAL A 500 7.87 23.72 25.98
CA VAL A 500 7.41 22.55 25.20
C VAL A 500 6.23 22.97 24.34
N GLN A 501 6.46 23.13 23.03
CA GLN A 501 5.37 23.36 22.10
C GLN A 501 4.62 22.05 22.04
N LEU A 502 3.51 22.01 22.75
CA LEU A 502 2.54 20.93 22.65
C LEU A 502 2.22 20.76 21.16
N GLY A 503 2.26 19.51 20.67
CA GLY A 503 1.87 19.18 19.30
C GLY A 503 0.40 19.45 18.98
N PHE A 504 -0.32 20.07 19.93
CA PHE A 504 -1.72 20.46 19.90
C PHE A 504 -1.99 21.74 20.71
N SER A 505 -3.08 22.43 20.42
CA SER A 505 -3.63 23.53 21.21
C SER A 505 -5.12 23.29 21.50
N VAL A 506 -5.63 23.88 22.57
CA VAL A 506 -7.03 23.72 23.00
C VAL A 506 -7.65 25.10 23.17
N ALA A 507 -8.76 25.35 22.48
CA ALA A 507 -9.56 26.55 22.64
C ALA A 507 -10.30 26.55 23.99
N PRO A 508 -10.63 27.75 24.55
CA PRO A 508 -11.43 27.85 25.77
C PRO A 508 -12.75 27.06 25.70
N ILE A 509 -13.16 26.50 26.83
CA ILE A 509 -14.46 25.82 26.96
C ILE A 509 -15.58 26.79 26.60
N GLN A 510 -16.48 26.37 25.72
CA GLN A 510 -17.74 27.03 25.40
C GLN A 510 -18.88 26.29 26.09
N ALA A 511 -19.71 27.00 26.85
CA ALA A 511 -20.90 26.47 27.49
C ALA A 511 -22.17 27.00 26.81
N ILE A 512 -23.18 26.15 26.65
CA ILE A 512 -24.50 26.50 26.13
C ILE A 512 -25.56 25.88 27.04
N PHE A 513 -26.22 26.71 27.86
CA PHE A 513 -27.36 26.32 28.66
C PHE A 513 -28.65 26.29 27.82
N THR A 514 -29.38 25.19 27.90
CA THR A 514 -30.67 24.99 27.24
C THR A 514 -31.77 24.89 28.29
N GLN A 515 -32.49 25.99 28.52
CA GLN A 515 -33.51 26.07 29.57
C GLN A 515 -34.61 24.99 29.46
N GLN A 516 -35.02 24.63 28.25
CA GLN A 516 -36.08 23.62 28.02
C GLN A 516 -35.68 22.22 28.46
N LEU A 517 -34.40 21.87 28.30
CA LEU A 517 -33.83 20.59 28.70
C LEU A 517 -33.21 20.66 30.09
N PHE A 518 -33.02 21.88 30.58
CA PHE A 518 -32.35 22.20 31.81
C PHE A 518 -30.94 21.54 31.85
N THR A 519 -30.23 21.61 30.71
CA THR A 519 -28.89 21.04 30.51
C THR A 519 -27.92 22.12 30.07
N THR A 520 -26.64 21.97 30.42
CA THR A 520 -25.55 22.76 29.84
C THR A 520 -24.63 21.84 29.02
N ASP A 521 -24.43 22.20 27.76
CA ASP A 521 -23.46 21.57 26.88
C ASP A 521 -22.15 22.36 26.91
N TYR A 522 -21.06 21.68 27.24
CA TYR A 522 -19.71 22.20 27.25
C TYR A 522 -18.96 21.62 26.07
N SER A 523 -18.17 22.44 25.39
CA SER A 523 -17.37 22.02 24.25
C SER A 523 -16.04 22.74 24.17
N ALA A 524 -15.03 22.10 23.59
CA ALA A 524 -13.74 22.74 23.30
C ALA A 524 -13.17 22.21 21.99
N GLN A 525 -12.56 23.11 21.23
CA GLN A 525 -11.88 22.77 19.97
C GLN A 525 -10.41 22.44 20.26
N ILE A 526 -9.97 21.27 19.84
CA ILE A 526 -8.57 20.84 19.87
C ILE A 526 -8.03 20.96 18.45
N THR A 527 -6.93 21.70 18.29
CA THR A 527 -6.17 21.80 17.05
C THR A 527 -4.89 20.99 17.23
N ASN A 528 -4.77 19.85 16.57
CA ASN A 528 -3.69 18.88 16.73
C ASN A 528 -3.04 18.58 15.36
N PRO A 529 -2.32 19.54 14.76
CA PRO A 529 -1.83 19.44 13.40
C PRO A 529 -0.88 18.26 13.17
N THR A 530 -0.28 17.75 14.25
CA THR A 530 0.65 16.61 14.21
C THR A 530 -0.05 15.25 14.16
N GLY A 531 -1.38 15.20 14.38
CA GLY A 531 -2.16 13.96 14.43
C GLY A 531 -1.74 13.04 15.59
N GLN A 532 -1.10 13.59 16.62
CA GLN A 532 -0.66 12.82 17.78
C GLN A 532 -1.84 12.36 18.61
N SER A 533 -1.72 11.22 19.28
CA SER A 533 -2.75 10.72 20.18
C SER A 533 -2.92 11.62 21.41
N VAL A 534 -4.09 12.25 21.55
CA VAL A 534 -4.47 13.02 22.74
C VAL A 534 -5.66 12.37 23.45
N VAL A 535 -5.66 12.41 24.78
CA VAL A 535 -6.76 11.91 25.62
C VAL A 535 -7.41 13.08 26.34
N THR A 536 -8.73 13.13 26.35
CA THR A 536 -9.49 14.17 27.04
C THR A 536 -10.17 13.63 28.29
N THR A 537 -10.14 14.39 29.39
CA THR A 537 -10.84 14.04 30.63
C THR A 537 -11.66 15.23 31.08
N TRP A 538 -12.97 15.05 31.13
CA TRP A 538 -13.89 16.02 31.73
C TRP A 538 -14.05 15.74 33.22
N SER A 539 -14.15 16.79 34.03
CA SER A 539 -14.44 16.72 35.46
C SER A 539 -15.07 18.02 35.95
N GLY A 540 -15.48 18.08 37.22
CA GLY A 540 -15.97 19.31 37.84
C GLY A 540 -17.41 19.31 38.35
N PRO A 541 -18.40 18.70 37.66
CA PRO A 541 -19.71 18.52 38.26
C PRO A 541 -19.63 17.37 39.27
N ASP A 542 -19.80 17.70 40.55
CA ASP A 542 -19.89 16.74 41.66
C ASP A 542 -21.34 16.39 42.01
N CYS A 543 -22.29 16.87 41.20
CA CYS A 543 -23.71 16.58 41.33
C CYS A 543 -24.39 16.42 39.98
N ALA A 544 -25.54 15.75 40.00
CA ALA A 544 -26.33 15.36 38.85
C ALA A 544 -25.56 14.49 37.83
N THR A 545 -26.27 14.06 36.79
CA THR A 545 -25.69 13.23 35.74
C THR A 545 -25.01 14.10 34.69
N TRP A 546 -23.81 13.69 34.29
CA TRP A 546 -23.06 14.30 33.21
C TRP A 546 -22.30 13.22 32.45
N ALA A 547 -22.05 13.46 31.16
CA ALA A 547 -21.34 12.54 30.30
C ALA A 547 -20.53 13.29 29.23
N PRO A 548 -19.38 12.76 28.79
CA PRO A 548 -18.76 11.51 29.24
C PRO A 548 -18.03 11.66 30.58
N GLN A 549 -17.99 10.60 31.39
CA GLN A 549 -17.20 10.54 32.62
C GLN A 549 -15.87 9.83 32.36
N GLY A 550 -14.77 10.39 32.87
CA GLY A 550 -13.44 9.80 32.74
C GLY A 550 -12.72 10.13 31.42
N PRO A 551 -11.59 9.44 31.15
CA PRO A 551 -10.79 9.67 29.96
C PRO A 551 -11.51 9.17 28.70
N SER A 552 -11.44 9.96 27.63
CA SER A 552 -11.93 9.59 26.30
C SER A 552 -11.06 8.50 25.68
N ALA A 553 -11.59 7.85 24.64
CA ALA A 553 -10.73 7.16 23.69
C ALA A 553 -9.68 8.14 23.12
N PRO A 554 -8.48 7.66 22.74
CA PRO A 554 -7.48 8.45 22.04
C PRO A 554 -8.04 9.18 20.81
N ILE A 555 -7.71 10.47 20.69
CA ILE A 555 -8.09 11.35 19.57
C ILE A 555 -6.84 11.66 18.76
N ASN A 556 -6.84 11.31 17.46
CA ASN A 556 -5.72 11.58 16.54
C ASN A 556 -6.09 12.62 15.46
N ASP A 557 -7.31 13.17 15.51
CA ASP A 557 -7.80 14.08 14.47
C ASP A 557 -7.07 15.42 14.53
N ALA A 558 -6.75 15.97 13.35
CA ALA A 558 -6.09 17.26 13.24
C ALA A 558 -6.90 18.40 13.85
N ASN A 559 -8.23 18.25 13.87
CA ASN A 559 -9.17 19.15 14.49
C ASN A 559 -10.28 18.32 15.14
N ALA A 560 -10.35 18.32 16.46
CA ALA A 560 -11.37 17.59 17.21
C ALA A 560 -12.23 18.56 18.02
N ASN A 561 -13.54 18.31 18.05
CA ASN A 561 -14.45 19.01 18.94
C ASN A 561 -14.90 18.05 20.04
N VAL A 562 -14.46 18.28 21.27
CA VAL A 562 -14.82 17.44 22.42
C VAL A 562 -15.98 18.07 23.18
N LYS A 563 -16.90 17.23 23.66
CA LYS A 563 -18.13 17.68 24.31
C LYS A 563 -18.38 16.95 25.62
N MET A 564 -19.00 17.66 26.56
CA MET A 564 -19.59 17.10 27.77
C MET A 564 -20.94 17.79 28.03
N THR A 565 -21.96 17.01 28.36
CA THR A 565 -23.28 17.52 28.74
C THR A 565 -23.50 17.30 30.22
N TRP A 566 -23.97 18.33 30.92
CA TRP A 566 -24.37 18.29 32.32
C TRP A 566 -25.87 18.59 32.43
N ALA A 567 -26.63 17.71 33.08
CA ALA A 567 -28.06 17.91 33.33
C ALA A 567 -28.30 18.54 34.71
N HIS A 568 -29.17 19.53 34.77
CA HIS A 568 -29.60 20.20 35.99
C HIS A 568 -31.13 19.96 36.22
N PRO A 569 -31.70 20.28 37.40
CA PRO A 569 -31.13 20.22 38.74
C PRO A 569 -31.57 18.92 39.42
N HIS A 570 -30.64 18.18 40.05
CA HIS A 570 -30.98 17.03 40.89
C HIS A 570 -30.21 17.07 42.21
N PRO A 571 -30.76 16.48 43.31
CA PRO A 571 -30.03 16.30 44.56
C PRO A 571 -28.64 15.68 44.31
N PRO A 572 -27.58 16.12 45.02
CA PRO A 572 -27.61 16.97 46.22
C PRO A 572 -27.50 18.49 45.98
N CYS A 573 -27.50 18.97 44.73
CA CYS A 573 -27.33 20.40 44.45
C CYS A 573 -28.62 21.20 44.54
N ASP A 574 -28.51 22.46 44.97
CA ASP A 574 -29.62 23.41 44.94
C ASP A 574 -30.12 23.63 43.50
N ALA A 575 -31.42 23.81 43.35
CA ALA A 575 -32.07 24.05 42.06
C ALA A 575 -31.83 25.49 41.57
N THR A 576 -30.58 25.81 41.24
CA THR A 576 -30.19 27.04 40.55
C THR A 576 -29.85 26.74 39.10
N THR A 577 -30.08 27.69 38.19
CA THR A 577 -29.65 27.59 36.79
C THR A 577 -28.22 28.08 36.57
N GLN A 578 -27.59 28.66 37.60
CA GLN A 578 -26.30 29.33 37.44
C GLN A 578 -25.12 28.44 37.84
N HIS A 579 -25.26 27.72 38.95
CA HIS A 579 -24.21 26.89 39.56
C HIS A 579 -22.82 27.56 39.60
N ALA A 580 -22.76 28.87 39.87
CA ALA A 580 -21.51 29.63 39.89
C ALA A 580 -20.48 29.12 40.91
N ASP A 581 -20.93 28.29 41.86
CA ASP A 581 -20.14 27.55 42.84
C ASP A 581 -19.38 26.34 42.25
N ARG A 582 -19.63 25.98 40.98
CA ARG A 582 -19.04 24.82 40.31
C ARG A 582 -18.04 25.25 39.25
N THR A 583 -17.00 24.43 39.06
CA THR A 583 -15.98 24.65 38.03
C THR A 583 -15.84 23.39 37.20
N ILE A 584 -16.20 23.48 35.92
CA ILE A 584 -15.96 22.43 34.95
C ILE A 584 -14.51 22.49 34.48
N LYS A 585 -13.88 21.33 34.36
CA LYS A 585 -12.51 21.19 33.91
C LYS A 585 -12.44 20.23 32.72
N LEU A 586 -11.67 20.60 31.72
CA LEU A 586 -11.23 19.74 30.63
C LEU A 586 -9.72 19.62 30.69
N GLU A 587 -9.22 18.41 30.84
CA GLU A 587 -7.80 18.10 30.73
C GLU A 587 -7.55 17.38 29.40
N VAL A 588 -6.62 17.89 28.58
CA VAL A 588 -6.18 17.27 27.33
C VAL A 588 -4.72 16.88 27.47
N SER A 589 -4.45 15.58 27.52
CA SER A 589 -3.10 15.02 27.66
C SER A 589 -2.62 14.44 26.34
N GLY A 590 -1.36 14.67 25.99
CA GLY A 590 -0.76 14.12 24.78
C GLY A 590 0.77 14.15 24.80
N PRO A 591 1.43 13.66 23.74
CA PRO A 591 2.87 13.78 23.57
C PRO A 591 3.29 15.26 23.60
N GLY A 592 3.88 15.69 24.70
CA GLY A 592 4.29 17.08 24.93
C GLY A 592 3.77 17.69 26.22
N GLY A 593 2.72 17.14 26.83
CA GLY A 593 2.22 17.62 28.13
C GLY A 593 0.71 17.63 28.25
N ILE A 594 0.23 18.44 29.18
CA ILE A 594 -1.17 18.51 29.59
C ILE A 594 -1.68 19.94 29.42
N VAL A 595 -2.82 20.12 28.75
CA VAL A 595 -3.56 21.40 28.72
C VAL A 595 -4.77 21.27 29.62
N GLU A 596 -4.91 22.18 30.58
CA GLU A 596 -6.10 22.29 31.41
C GLU A 596 -6.90 23.52 31.00
N CYS A 597 -8.19 23.31 30.73
CA CYS A 597 -9.19 24.36 30.54
C CYS A 597 -10.18 24.33 31.70
N THR A 598 -10.64 25.49 32.15
CA THR A 598 -11.64 25.60 33.21
C THR A 598 -12.82 26.47 32.76
N TYR A 599 -13.99 26.24 33.34
CA TYR A 599 -15.20 27.03 33.12
C TYR A 599 -16.01 27.16 34.41
N PRO A 600 -16.28 28.37 34.93
CA PRO A 600 -17.09 28.55 36.13
C PRO A 600 -18.60 28.51 35.80
N GLY A 601 -19.31 27.59 36.45
CA GLY A 601 -20.77 27.50 36.41
C GLY A 601 -21.39 26.85 35.17
N ALA A 602 -22.69 27.11 35.02
CA ALA A 602 -23.57 26.47 34.05
C ALA A 602 -24.17 27.42 33.00
N GLU A 603 -24.05 28.73 33.19
CA GLU A 603 -24.58 29.70 32.23
C GLU A 603 -23.82 29.65 30.91
N SER A 604 -24.51 29.99 29.81
CA SER A 604 -23.90 30.05 28.48
C SER A 604 -22.78 31.08 28.42
N GLY A 605 -21.67 30.76 27.76
CA GLY A 605 -20.52 31.65 27.66
C GLY A 605 -19.23 30.96 27.23
N ALA A 606 -18.12 31.71 27.33
CA ALA A 606 -16.77 31.24 27.05
C ALA A 606 -15.93 31.31 28.33
N GLY A 607 -15.21 30.23 28.61
CA GLY A 607 -14.26 30.16 29.72
C GLY A 607 -12.97 30.95 29.45
N PRO A 608 -12.08 31.07 30.45
CA PRO A 608 -10.74 31.62 30.26
C PRO A 608 -9.89 30.78 29.29
N ALA A 609 -8.78 31.37 28.83
CA ALA A 609 -7.76 30.66 28.06
C ALA A 609 -7.24 29.44 28.83
N CYS A 610 -7.05 28.32 28.11
CA CYS A 610 -6.50 27.11 28.69
C CYS A 610 -5.03 27.29 29.05
N THR A 611 -4.58 26.61 30.09
CA THR A 611 -3.21 26.68 30.59
C THR A 611 -2.48 25.36 30.40
N THR A 612 -1.25 25.43 29.88
CA THR A 612 -0.36 24.26 29.82
C THR A 612 0.18 23.96 31.22
N LYS A 613 -0.09 22.75 31.73
CA LYS A 613 0.57 22.20 32.91
C LYS A 613 1.91 21.59 32.49
N LYS A 614 2.96 21.92 33.25
CA LYS A 614 4.29 21.31 33.10
C LYS A 614 4.33 19.94 33.74
#